data_AF-A0A6B2UE50-F1
#
_entry.id   AF-A0A6B2UE50-F1
#
_cell.length_a   1.000
_cell.length_b   1.000
_cell.length_c   1.000
_cell.angle_alpha   90.00
_cell.angle_beta   90.00
_cell.angle_gamma   90.00
#
_symmetry.space_group_name_H-M   'P 1'
#
loop_
_entity.id
_entity.type
_entity.pdbx_description
1 polymer ?
#
loop_
_entity_poly.entity_id
_entity_poly.type
_entity_poly.pdbx_seq_one_letter_code
_entity_poly.pdbx_strand_id
1 'polypeptide(L)' 'MYLVTDTAQCAARGRTVAETVAAAVAGGVTAVQVREKDAGGRAFLEQVRAVAAVLPP' A
#
# COMPACT_ATOMS: atom_id res chain seq x y z
N MET A 1 10.13 -2.94 11.21
CA MET A 1 10.06 -3.56 9.86
C MET A 1 9.66 -2.48 8.88
N TYR A 2 10.24 -2.47 7.67
CA TYR A 2 9.92 -1.51 6.60
C TYR A 2 9.28 -2.26 5.43
N LEU A 3 8.02 -1.94 5.12
CA LEU A 3 7.28 -2.55 4.02
C LEU A 3 7.40 -1.70 2.77
N VAL A 4 7.83 -2.30 1.66
CA VAL A 4 7.73 -1.69 0.33
C VAL A 4 6.66 -2.46 -0.45
N THR A 5 5.67 -1.75 -0.97
CA THR A 5 4.56 -2.38 -1.69
C THR A 5 4.95 -2.72 -3.13
N ASP A 6 4.21 -3.65 -3.73
CA ASP A 6 4.23 -3.90 -5.17
C ASP A 6 2.81 -4.25 -5.61
N THR A 7 2.25 -3.44 -6.50
CA THR A 7 0.83 -3.51 -6.89
C THR A 7 0.48 -4.87 -7.50
N ALA A 8 1.33 -5.40 -8.37
CA ALA A 8 1.12 -6.70 -9.01
C ALA A 8 1.17 -7.84 -7.99
N GLN A 9 2.09 -7.80 -7.02
CA GLN A 9 2.15 -8.81 -5.95
C GLN A 9 0.94 -8.76 -5.01
N CYS A 10 0.44 -7.56 -4.69
CA CYS A 10 -0.79 -7.42 -3.90
C CYS A 10 -1.97 -8.01 -4.66
N ALA A 11 -2.13 -7.65 -5.94
CA ALA A 11 -3.21 -8.14 -6.79
C ALA A 11 -3.15 -9.66 -7.00
N ALA A 12 -1.96 -10.24 -7.16
CA ALA A 12 -1.75 -11.69 -7.27
C ALA A 12 -2.19 -12.45 -6.00
N ARG A 13 -2.33 -11.75 -4.86
CA ARG A 13 -2.88 -12.28 -3.60
C ARG A 13 -4.34 -11.91 -3.37
N GLY A 14 -5.01 -11.33 -4.36
CA GLY A 14 -6.41 -10.90 -4.27
C GLY A 14 -6.62 -9.71 -3.34
N ARG A 15 -5.60 -8.86 -3.15
CA ARG A 15 -5.66 -7.67 -2.29
C ARG A 15 -5.24 -6.44 -3.05
N THR A 16 -5.82 -5.32 -2.66
CA THR A 16 -5.30 -4.00 -2.98
C THR A 16 -4.03 -3.72 -2.18
N VAL A 17 -3.30 -2.68 -2.59
CA VAL A 17 -2.15 -2.17 -1.83
C VAL A 17 -2.59 -1.72 -0.42
N ALA A 18 -3.72 -1.01 -0.31
CA ALA A 18 -4.24 -0.53 0.97
C ALA A 18 -4.60 -1.69 1.93
N GLU A 19 -5.28 -2.73 1.46
CA GLU A 19 -5.59 -3.91 2.28
C GLU A 19 -4.33 -4.63 2.77
N THR A 20 -3.31 -4.74 1.91
CA THR A 20 -2.02 -5.33 2.26
C THR A 20 -1.31 -4.51 3.32
N VAL A 21 -1.33 -3.18 3.19
CA VAL A 21 -0.77 -2.25 4.20
C VAL A 21 -1.53 -2.34 5.52
N ALA A 22 -2.87 -2.36 5.50
CA ALA A 22 -3.68 -2.47 6.70
C ALA A 22 -3.35 -3.75 7.49
N ALA A 23 -3.24 -4.89 6.80
CA ALA A 23 -2.84 -6.15 7.42
C ALA A 23 -1.41 -6.10 7.99
N ALA A 24 -0.48 -5.46 7.28
CA ALA A 24 0.90 -5.34 7.73
C ALA A 24 1.03 -4.44 8.98
N VAL A 25 0.31 -3.32 9.01
CA VAL A 25 0.25 -2.41 10.16
C VAL A 25 -0.37 -3.11 11.37
N ALA A 26 -1.46 -3.87 11.18
CA ALA A 26 -2.03 -4.69 12.24
C ALA A 26 -1.03 -5.73 12.79
N GLY A 27 -0.07 -6.17 11.96
CA GLY A 27 1.05 -7.03 12.34
C GLY A 27 2.28 -6.30 12.91
N GLY A 28 2.23 -4.98 13.11
CA GLY A 28 3.31 -4.19 13.74
C GLY A 28 4.30 -3.53 12.78
N VAL A 29 4.00 -3.44 11.48
CA VAL A 29 4.78 -2.59 10.56
C VAL A 29 4.59 -1.11 10.92
N THR A 30 5.69 -0.39 11.07
CA THR A 30 5.70 1.03 11.46
C THR A 30 6.12 1.97 10.33
N ALA A 31 6.55 1.45 9.19
CA ALA A 31 6.96 2.25 8.03
C ALA A 31 6.58 1.55 6.71
N VAL A 32 5.98 2.30 5.80
CA VAL A 32 5.46 1.82 4.52
C VAL A 32 5.92 2.76 3.40
N GLN A 33 6.45 2.18 2.32
CA GLN A 33 6.66 2.87 1.05
C GLN A 33 5.70 2.33 0.02
N VAL A 34 4.85 3.22 -0.50
CA VAL A 34 4.03 2.93 -1.67
C VAL A 34 4.92 3.02 -2.90
N ARG A 35 5.09 1.89 -3.59
CA ARG A 35 5.86 1.82 -4.82
C ARG A 35 4.97 1.37 -5.97
N GLU A 36 4.94 2.22 -6.98
CA GLU A 36 4.21 2.05 -8.23
C GLU A 36 5.13 2.49 -9.37
N LYS A 37 5.21 1.68 -10.43
CA LYS A 37 6.14 1.92 -11.56
C LYS A 37 5.42 2.39 -12.81
N ASP A 38 4.18 1.95 -12.98
CA ASP A 38 3.50 1.98 -14.27
C ASP A 38 2.31 2.94 -14.25
N ALA A 39 1.77 3.25 -13.07
CA ALA A 39 0.63 4.15 -12.97
C ALA A 39 0.99 5.62 -13.25
N GLY A 40 0.10 6.31 -13.97
CA GLY A 40 0.17 7.77 -14.10
C GLY A 40 -0.08 8.49 -12.77
N GLY A 41 0.31 9.76 -12.69
CA GLY A 41 0.33 10.53 -11.43
C GLY A 41 -1.02 10.61 -10.69
N ARG A 42 -2.15 10.71 -11.40
CA ARG A 42 -3.49 10.69 -10.78
C ARG A 42 -3.78 9.37 -10.07
N ALA A 43 -3.59 8.26 -10.77
CA ALA A 43 -3.82 6.93 -10.23
C ALA A 43 -2.86 6.63 -9.06
N PHE A 44 -1.61 7.09 -9.17
CA PHE A 44 -0.66 6.96 -8.06
C PHE A 44 -1.09 7.76 -6.82
N LEU A 45 -1.58 9.00 -6.99
CA LEU A 45 -2.11 9.80 -5.88
C LEU A 45 -3.33 9.15 -5.22
N GLU A 46 -4.25 8.59 -6.01
CA GLU A 46 -5.41 7.86 -5.49
C GLU A 46 -4.97 6.65 -4.64
N GLN A 47 -3.97 5.89 -5.12
CA GLN A 47 -3.39 4.77 -4.36
C GLN A 47 -2.75 5.23 -3.05
N VAL A 48 -1.97 6.32 -3.07
CA VAL A 48 -1.36 6.88 -1.85
C VAL A 48 -2.44 7.33 -0.85
N ARG A 49 -3.52 7.96 -1.33
CA ARG A 49 -4.66 8.35 -0.46
C ARG A 49 -5.36 7.14 0.14
N ALA A 50 -5.57 6.08 -0.63
CA ALA A 50 -6.16 4.84 -0.13
C ALA A 50 -5.29 4.19 0.95
N VAL A 51 -3.96 4.21 0.78
CA VAL A 51 -3.02 3.75 1.81
C VAL A 51 -3.07 4.63 3.05
N ALA A 52 -3.04 5.95 2.90
CA ALA A 52 -3.09 6.88 4.03
C ALA A 52 -4.36 6.69 4.89
N ALA A 53 -5.51 6.37 4.26
CA ALA A 53 -6.78 6.17 4.95
C ALA A 53 -6.80 4.94 5.89
N VAL A 54 -5.87 4.00 5.75
CA VAL A 54 -5.77 2.79 6.59
C VAL A 54 -4.61 2.85 7.60
N LEU A 55 -3.87 3.96 7.64
CA LEU A 55 -2.79 4.15 8.60
C LEU A 55 -3.32 4.70 9.93
N PRO A 56 -2.67 4.39 11.07
CA PRO A 56 -2.94 5.06 12.34
C PRO A 56 -2.63 6.57 12.25
N PRO A 57 -3.28 7.40 13.09
CA PRO A 57 -3.04 8.84 13.13
C PRO A 57 -1.62 9.21 13.59
#